data_AF-A0A267DXC4-F1
#
_entry.id   AF-A0A267DXC4-F1
#
_cell.length_a   1.000
_cell.length_b   1.000
_cell.length_c   1.000
_cell.angle_alpha   90.00
_cell.angle_beta   90.00
_cell.angle_gamma   90.00
#
_symmetry.space_group_name_H-M   'P 1'
#
loop_
_entity.id
_entity.type
_entity.pdbx_description
1 polymer ?
#
loop_
_entity_poly.entity_id
_entity_poly.type
_entity_poly.pdbx_seq_one_letter_code
_entity_poly.pdbx_strand_id
1 'polypeptide(L)'
;TEDEIEDGPGAAYQVFLNMEAVLDNLKLLDYDREYCKQLHHKPISRHYFAMATNSGEQFHAFGCLASWLVRMGGKDMEEPQEYDDPNAIVSGILDAVRSLGHSIDFPPSKLKSGSGPQVVYVLLKLSEEALQVRRFVFDKPRYPTDAGEDHVDVIEDESESAVKTLDDQGGVADEFSDDDFIEDEDNVPDVDGLAKMAAAASAAAGGSQGDAVLKPEVILESNTDSTEWMLEVERVQPQLKVVLRAEGKDWRVHLDSMHQYQKAIGDCYGQVQQQLKRMEEDIGRSLEKLGSREKYLNSQVEGALRELRAAQDRLAEARERYKQASGASTTAAGSCRRSPRSWSE
;
A
#
# COMPACT_ATOMS: atom_id res chain seq x y z
N THR A 1 26.76 18.93 -10.72
CA THR A 1 26.46 17.72 -11.50
C THR A 1 25.37 17.04 -10.74
N GLU A 2 24.16 17.24 -11.24
CA GLU A 2 22.91 16.76 -10.68
C GLU A 2 22.90 15.23 -10.74
N ASP A 3 22.78 14.59 -9.58
CA ASP A 3 22.40 13.18 -9.49
C ASP A 3 20.89 13.10 -9.76
N GLU A 4 20.52 13.21 -11.04
CA GLU A 4 19.23 12.70 -11.51
C GLU A 4 19.35 11.17 -11.49
N ILE A 5 18.97 10.58 -10.36
CA ILE A 5 18.59 9.17 -10.33
C ILE A 5 17.45 9.06 -11.34
N GLU A 6 17.74 8.43 -12.47
CA GLU A 6 16.83 8.18 -13.58
C GLU A 6 15.71 7.27 -13.05
N ASP A 7 14.73 7.89 -12.42
CA ASP A 7 13.55 7.26 -11.84
C ASP A 7 12.85 6.53 -13.00
N GLY A 8 12.73 5.21 -12.91
CA GLY A 8 12.17 4.41 -13.99
C GLY A 8 10.78 4.92 -14.41
N PRO A 9 10.29 4.59 -15.62
CA PRO A 9 9.04 5.15 -16.14
C PRO A 9 7.80 4.90 -15.24
N GLY A 10 7.88 3.95 -14.30
CA GLY A 10 6.87 3.69 -13.28
C GLY A 10 6.90 4.65 -12.07
N ALA A 11 7.99 5.38 -11.82
CA ALA A 11 8.12 6.26 -10.65
C ALA A 11 7.14 7.44 -10.69
N ALA A 12 6.86 7.95 -11.89
CA ALA A 12 5.82 8.97 -12.10
C ALA A 12 4.43 8.48 -11.66
N TYR A 13 4.18 7.18 -11.73
CA TYR A 13 2.90 6.57 -11.36
C TYR A 13 2.81 6.19 -9.88
N GLN A 14 3.94 6.19 -9.15
CA GLN A 14 3.99 5.80 -7.75
C GLN A 14 3.09 6.66 -6.86
N VAL A 15 2.92 7.95 -7.20
CA VAL A 15 2.04 8.87 -6.46
C VAL A 15 0.58 8.43 -6.53
N PHE A 16 0.14 7.91 -7.68
CA PHE A 16 -1.23 7.42 -7.85
C PHE A 16 -1.47 6.12 -7.11
N LEU A 17 -0.51 5.19 -7.14
CA LEU A 17 -0.57 3.95 -6.36
C LEU A 17 -0.63 4.22 -4.86
N ASN A 18 0.20 5.15 -4.38
CA ASN A 18 0.18 5.55 -2.97
C ASN A 18 -1.14 6.23 -2.60
N MET A 19 -1.75 6.99 -3.51
CA MET A 19 -3.05 7.63 -3.28
C MET A 19 -4.19 6.61 -3.24
N GLU A 20 -4.15 5.56 -4.07
CA GLU A 20 -5.07 4.42 -3.96
C GLU A 20 -4.94 3.74 -2.60
N ALA A 21 -3.71 3.45 -2.16
CA ALA A 21 -3.47 2.85 -0.85
C ALA A 21 -4.00 3.74 0.29
N VAL A 22 -3.86 5.06 0.18
CA VAL A 22 -4.48 6.01 1.12
C VAL A 22 -5.99 5.85 1.11
N LEU A 23 -6.65 5.83 -0.05
CA LEU A 23 -8.11 5.69 -0.12
C LEU A 23 -8.59 4.36 0.46
N ASP A 24 -7.90 3.26 0.19
CA ASP A 24 -8.24 1.96 0.75
C ASP A 24 -8.09 1.99 2.27
N ASN A 25 -7.01 2.57 2.78
CA ASN A 25 -6.84 2.75 4.23
C ASN A 25 -7.94 3.64 4.83
N LEU A 26 -8.36 4.70 4.14
CA LEU A 26 -9.46 5.57 4.56
C LEU A 26 -10.79 4.81 4.61
N LYS A 27 -11.09 3.98 3.61
CA LYS A 27 -12.29 3.13 3.61
C LYS A 27 -12.29 2.15 4.78
N LEU A 28 -11.14 1.52 5.06
CA LEU A 28 -10.97 0.65 6.23
C LEU A 28 -11.15 1.41 7.56
N LEU A 29 -10.89 2.73 7.56
CA LEU A 29 -11.10 3.61 8.70
C LEU A 29 -12.53 4.19 8.77
N ASP A 30 -13.51 3.66 8.03
CA ASP A 30 -14.90 4.17 7.97
C ASP A 30 -15.00 5.67 7.60
N TYR A 31 -14.12 6.13 6.71
CA TYR A 31 -14.06 7.51 6.22
C TYR A 31 -15.43 8.09 5.79
N ASP A 32 -16.26 7.30 5.12
CA ASP A 32 -17.58 7.77 4.66
C ASP A 32 -18.55 8.10 5.79
N ARG A 33 -18.41 7.45 6.95
CA ARG A 33 -19.29 7.67 8.10
C ARG A 33 -18.76 8.74 9.04
N GLU A 34 -17.46 8.73 9.32
CA GLU A 34 -16.88 9.64 10.30
C GLU A 34 -16.42 10.95 9.66
N TYR A 35 -15.71 10.90 8.54
CA TYR A 35 -15.18 12.10 7.90
C TYR A 35 -16.22 12.77 6.98
N CYS A 36 -16.83 12.04 6.06
CA CYS A 36 -17.77 12.66 5.10
C CYS A 36 -19.10 13.06 5.76
N LYS A 37 -19.68 12.19 6.59
CA LYS A 37 -21.01 12.43 7.18
C LYS A 37 -20.98 13.26 8.46
N GLN A 38 -20.03 13.05 9.39
CA GLN A 38 -20.02 13.82 10.64
C GLN A 38 -19.33 15.18 10.50
N LEU A 39 -18.28 15.28 9.67
CA LEU A 39 -17.56 16.54 9.44
C LEU A 39 -18.03 17.29 8.20
N HIS A 40 -19.03 16.79 7.47
CA HIS A 40 -19.61 17.39 6.26
C HIS A 40 -18.58 17.69 5.14
N HIS A 41 -17.50 16.92 5.09
CA HIS A 41 -16.47 17.06 4.05
C HIS A 41 -16.85 16.33 2.77
N LYS A 42 -16.41 16.86 1.63
CA LYS A 42 -16.61 16.21 0.33
C LYS A 42 -15.79 14.90 0.25
N PRO A 43 -16.34 13.84 -0.38
CA PRO A 43 -15.59 12.63 -0.68
C PRO A 43 -14.35 12.93 -1.54
N ILE A 44 -13.22 12.36 -1.15
CA ILE A 44 -11.94 12.54 -1.84
C ILE A 44 -11.87 11.58 -3.03
N SER A 45 -11.63 12.12 -4.22
CA SER A 45 -11.40 11.33 -5.45
C SER A 45 -10.00 10.70 -5.48
N ARG A 46 -9.86 9.59 -6.22
CA ARG A 46 -8.62 8.83 -6.46
C ARG A 46 -7.42 9.67 -6.88
N HIS A 47 -7.65 10.78 -7.56
CA HIS A 47 -6.56 11.61 -8.09
C HIS A 47 -6.41 12.94 -7.34
N TYR A 48 -7.21 13.18 -6.30
CA TYR A 48 -7.41 14.51 -5.72
C TYR A 48 -6.15 15.13 -5.12
N PHE A 49 -5.30 14.35 -4.43
CA PHE A 49 -4.02 14.84 -3.90
C PHE A 49 -2.82 14.52 -4.80
N ALA A 50 -3.01 13.64 -5.80
CA ALA A 50 -1.98 13.26 -6.74
C ALA A 50 -1.77 14.32 -7.83
N MET A 51 -2.86 14.94 -8.31
CA MET A 51 -2.82 16.01 -9.30
C MET A 51 -3.08 17.37 -8.66
N ALA A 52 -2.36 18.40 -9.11
CA ALA A 52 -2.63 19.77 -8.69
C ALA A 52 -3.89 20.29 -9.41
N THR A 53 -4.92 20.64 -8.66
CA THR A 53 -6.15 21.24 -9.20
C THR A 53 -6.29 22.65 -8.66
N ASN A 54 -6.53 22.77 -7.35
CA ASN A 54 -6.62 24.03 -6.65
C ASN A 54 -5.78 23.93 -5.38
N SER A 55 -4.60 24.54 -5.37
CA SER A 55 -3.64 24.42 -4.27
C SER A 55 -4.18 24.91 -2.93
N GLY A 56 -5.04 25.93 -2.91
CA GLY A 56 -5.64 26.45 -1.68
C GLY A 56 -6.65 25.49 -1.08
N GLU A 57 -7.58 25.01 -1.91
CA GLU A 57 -8.61 24.04 -1.49
C GLU A 57 -7.98 22.69 -1.10
N GLN A 58 -7.03 22.21 -1.91
CA GLN A 58 -6.30 20.97 -1.65
C GLN A 58 -5.48 21.06 -0.36
N PHE A 59 -4.88 22.22 -0.06
CA PHE A 59 -4.17 22.41 1.20
C PHE A 59 -5.10 22.39 2.41
N HIS A 60 -6.25 23.05 2.32
CA HIS A 60 -7.26 23.00 3.38
C HIS A 60 -7.80 21.58 3.58
N ALA A 61 -8.15 20.89 2.50
CA ALA A 61 -8.61 19.50 2.54
C ALA A 61 -7.53 18.56 3.09
N PHE A 62 -6.26 18.76 2.74
CA PHE A 62 -5.13 18.03 3.31
C PHE A 62 -5.00 18.27 4.82
N GLY A 63 -5.11 19.52 5.26
CA GLY A 63 -5.05 19.88 6.68
C GLY A 63 -6.19 19.23 7.48
N CYS A 64 -7.41 19.30 6.97
CA CYS A 64 -8.58 18.66 7.58
C CYS A 64 -8.40 17.14 7.70
N LEU A 65 -8.01 16.49 6.59
CA LEU A 65 -7.80 15.05 6.55
C LEU A 65 -6.66 14.60 7.48
N ALA A 66 -5.53 15.31 7.45
CA ALA A 66 -4.40 15.02 8.33
C ALA A 66 -4.79 15.19 9.81
N SER A 67 -5.56 16.23 10.16
CA SER A 67 -6.06 16.42 11.53
C SER A 67 -6.94 15.27 11.99
N TRP A 68 -7.82 14.79 11.10
CA TRP A 68 -8.69 13.66 11.39
C TRP A 68 -7.88 12.37 11.57
N LEU A 69 -6.93 12.08 10.67
CA LEU A 69 -6.07 10.89 10.81
C LEU A 69 -5.22 10.92 12.09
N VAL A 70 -4.70 12.09 12.48
CA VAL A 70 -3.94 12.25 13.73
C VAL A 70 -4.84 11.99 14.96
N ARG A 71 -6.09 12.47 14.93
CA ARG A 71 -7.11 12.16 15.95
C ARG A 71 -7.42 10.67 16.02
N MET A 72 -7.56 10.01 14.87
CA MET A 72 -7.75 8.56 14.79
C MET A 72 -6.54 7.77 15.31
N GLY A 73 -5.33 8.32 15.17
CA GLY A 73 -4.09 7.80 15.76
C GLY A 73 -3.92 8.05 17.26
N GLY A 74 -4.93 8.62 17.95
CA GLY A 74 -4.92 8.83 19.39
C GLY A 74 -4.21 10.10 19.86
N LYS A 75 -4.02 11.09 18.98
CA LYS A 75 -3.44 12.40 19.32
C LYS A 75 -4.44 13.51 19.04
N ASP A 76 -4.53 14.46 19.96
CA ASP A 76 -5.39 15.63 19.78
C ASP A 76 -4.74 16.63 18.81
N MET A 77 -5.43 16.88 17.70
CA MET A 77 -5.10 17.94 16.76
C MET A 77 -6.39 18.64 16.35
N GLU A 78 -6.45 19.95 16.55
CA GLU A 78 -7.59 20.77 16.14
C GLU A 78 -7.69 20.81 14.61
N GLU A 79 -8.92 20.88 14.12
CA GLU A 79 -9.19 20.99 12.69
C GLU A 79 -8.81 22.39 12.21
N PRO A 80 -7.88 22.49 11.23
CA PRO A 80 -7.42 23.78 10.75
C PRO A 80 -8.55 24.51 10.02
N GLN A 81 -8.68 25.81 10.29
CA GLN A 81 -9.62 26.68 9.59
C GLN A 81 -8.99 27.25 8.31
N GLU A 82 -9.83 27.69 7.36
CA GLU A 82 -9.39 28.28 6.08
C GLU A 82 -8.47 29.51 6.25
N TYR A 83 -8.54 30.19 7.39
CA TYR A 83 -7.76 31.40 7.70
C TYR A 83 -6.55 31.16 8.60
N ASP A 84 -6.32 29.92 9.05
CA ASP A 84 -5.17 29.59 9.88
C ASP A 84 -3.87 29.69 9.08
N ASP A 85 -2.76 30.05 9.75
CA ASP A 85 -1.46 30.17 9.10
C ASP A 85 -1.02 28.83 8.50
N PRO A 86 -0.84 28.71 7.17
CA PRO A 86 -0.41 27.48 6.51
C PRO A 86 0.88 26.90 7.09
N ASN A 87 1.78 27.74 7.61
CA ASN A 87 3.02 27.26 8.23
C ASN A 87 2.77 26.56 9.56
N ALA A 88 1.82 27.07 10.36
CA ALA A 88 1.47 26.50 11.65
C ALA A 88 0.82 25.13 11.46
N ILE A 89 -0.10 24.99 10.50
CA ILE A 89 -0.75 23.72 10.16
C ILE A 89 0.28 22.69 9.71
N VAL A 90 1.16 23.06 8.77
CA VAL A 90 2.21 22.14 8.28
C VAL A 90 3.14 21.72 9.41
N SER A 91 3.53 22.66 10.29
CA SER A 91 4.39 22.34 11.43
C SER A 91 3.70 21.37 12.41
N GLY A 92 2.41 21.60 12.70
CA GLY A 92 1.62 20.71 13.55
C GLY A 92 1.50 19.30 12.97
N ILE A 93 1.24 19.17 11.67
CA ILE A 93 1.18 17.87 10.97
C ILE A 93 2.54 17.17 11.02
N LEU A 94 3.63 17.88 10.73
CA LEU A 94 4.99 17.30 10.75
C LEU A 94 5.38 16.83 12.16
N ASP A 95 5.01 17.57 13.20
CA ASP A 95 5.27 17.17 14.58
C ASP A 95 4.39 15.98 15.02
N ALA A 96 3.15 15.91 14.54
CA ALA A 96 2.29 14.74 14.73
C ALA A 96 2.90 13.48 14.10
N VAL A 97 3.40 13.57 12.86
CA VAL A 97 4.07 12.46 12.17
C VAL A 97 5.39 12.06 12.85
N ARG A 98 6.22 13.02 13.27
CA ARG A 98 7.46 12.74 14.01
C ARG A 98 7.20 12.05 15.34
N SER A 99 6.16 12.48 16.05
CA SER A 99 5.78 11.85 17.31
C SER A 99 5.16 10.46 17.14
N LEU A 100 4.77 10.07 15.91
CA LEU A 100 4.40 8.68 15.58
C LEU A 100 5.63 7.82 15.23
N GLY A 101 6.83 8.41 15.18
CA GLY A 101 8.08 7.69 14.95
C GLY A 101 8.54 7.64 13.48
N HIS A 102 7.86 8.36 12.57
CA HIS A 102 8.29 8.45 11.18
C HIS A 102 9.23 9.64 10.94
N SER A 103 10.36 9.39 10.26
CA SER A 103 11.29 10.43 9.83
C SER A 103 10.86 11.01 8.48
N ILE A 104 10.76 12.34 8.41
CA ILE A 104 10.36 13.07 7.20
C ILE A 104 11.59 13.80 6.66
N ASP A 105 12.01 13.46 5.45
CA ASP A 105 13.20 14.02 4.80
C ASP A 105 12.83 14.93 3.62
N PHE A 106 12.06 15.98 3.88
CA PHE A 106 11.78 17.03 2.91
C PHE A 106 11.38 18.34 3.61
N PRO A 107 11.57 19.51 2.96
CA PRO A 107 11.26 20.80 3.56
C PRO A 107 9.74 21.04 3.68
N PRO A 108 9.26 21.73 4.75
CA PRO A 108 7.85 22.05 4.96
C PRO A 108 7.19 22.81 3.80
N SER A 109 7.97 23.53 2.98
CA SER A 109 7.49 24.25 1.80
C SER A 109 6.82 23.34 0.77
N LYS A 110 7.17 22.05 0.71
CA LYS A 110 6.60 21.08 -0.23
C LYS A 110 5.20 20.60 0.14
N LEU A 111 4.76 20.81 1.37
CA LEU A 111 3.39 20.47 1.80
C LEU A 111 2.38 21.59 1.54
N LYS A 112 2.86 22.82 1.34
CA LYS A 112 2.01 23.99 1.10
C LYS A 112 1.30 23.98 -0.24
N SER A 113 1.77 23.17 -1.19
CA SER A 113 1.08 23.00 -2.48
C SER A 113 -0.25 22.28 -2.35
N GLY A 114 -0.51 21.57 -1.23
CA GLY A 114 -1.72 20.79 -1.02
C GLY A 114 -1.81 19.52 -1.88
N SER A 115 -0.98 19.39 -2.91
CA SER A 115 -0.90 18.24 -3.80
C SER A 115 0.55 17.83 -4.06
N GLY A 116 0.77 16.54 -4.31
CA GLY A 116 2.05 15.99 -4.75
C GLY A 116 2.54 14.79 -3.92
N PRO A 117 3.70 14.22 -4.30
CA PRO A 117 4.22 13.00 -3.70
C PRO A 117 4.42 13.11 -2.19
N GLN A 118 4.90 14.26 -1.70
CA GLN A 118 5.17 14.48 -0.27
C GLN A 118 3.88 14.52 0.55
N VAL A 119 2.82 15.12 0.01
CA VAL A 119 1.51 15.22 0.65
C VAL A 119 0.89 13.82 0.78
N VAL A 120 0.86 13.07 -0.33
CA VAL A 120 0.34 11.69 -0.35
C VAL A 120 1.14 10.78 0.58
N TYR A 121 2.47 10.92 0.62
CA TYR A 121 3.32 10.15 1.52
C TYR A 121 2.98 10.39 3.00
N VAL A 122 2.75 11.65 3.39
CA VAL A 122 2.35 11.98 4.77
C VAL A 122 0.99 11.38 5.11
N LEU A 123 0.01 11.52 4.22
CA LEU A 123 -1.32 10.93 4.40
C LEU A 123 -1.25 9.40 4.52
N LEU A 124 -0.42 8.75 3.70
CA LEU A 124 -0.22 7.31 3.76
C LEU A 124 0.29 6.88 5.13
N LYS A 125 1.35 7.52 5.63
CA LYS A 125 1.91 7.19 6.95
C LYS A 125 0.92 7.43 8.08
N LEU A 126 0.20 8.56 8.05
CA LEU A 126 -0.84 8.85 9.04
C LEU A 126 -1.98 7.82 9.00
N SER A 127 -2.40 7.38 7.82
CA SER A 127 -3.44 6.36 7.66
C SER A 127 -3.02 4.97 8.13
N GLU A 128 -1.77 4.57 7.89
CA GLU A 128 -1.20 3.31 8.37
C GLU A 128 -1.15 3.28 9.90
N GLU A 129 -0.73 4.36 10.53
CA GLU A 129 -0.68 4.47 12.00
C GLU A 129 -2.08 4.48 12.62
N ALA A 130 -3.04 5.19 12.01
CA ALA A 130 -4.43 5.17 12.46
C ALA A 130 -5.02 3.74 12.41
N LEU A 131 -4.71 2.96 11.36
CA LEU A 131 -5.12 1.55 11.26
C LEU A 131 -4.46 0.66 12.32
N GLN A 132 -3.17 0.88 12.60
CA GLN A 132 -2.45 0.15 13.66
C GLN A 132 -3.08 0.39 15.04
N VAL A 133 -3.42 1.64 15.37
CA VAL A 133 -4.07 2.00 16.64
C VAL A 133 -5.46 1.39 16.74
N ARG A 134 -6.23 1.41 15.64
CA ARG A 134 -7.58 0.82 15.59
C ARG A 134 -7.57 -0.72 15.63
N ARG A 135 -6.40 -1.36 15.45
CA ARG A 135 -6.22 -2.82 15.39
C ARG A 135 -7.23 -3.48 14.45
N PHE A 136 -7.37 -2.90 13.26
CA PHE A 136 -8.31 -3.42 12.27
C PHE A 136 -8.01 -4.89 11.94
N VAL A 137 -9.04 -5.72 11.94
CA VAL A 137 -8.98 -7.12 11.53
C VAL A 137 -10.00 -7.30 10.43
N PHE A 138 -9.59 -7.86 9.30
CA PHE A 138 -10.52 -8.23 8.24
C PHE A 138 -11.52 -9.25 8.80
N ASP A 139 -12.80 -8.88 8.77
CA ASP A 139 -13.85 -9.82 9.09
C ASP A 139 -13.93 -10.88 7.97
N LYS A 140 -14.39 -12.08 8.32
CA LYS A 140 -14.58 -13.12 7.32
C LYS A 140 -15.64 -12.65 6.33
N PRO A 141 -15.46 -12.88 5.01
CA PRO A 141 -16.47 -12.54 4.02
C PRO A 141 -17.80 -13.16 4.45
N ARG A 142 -18.78 -12.31 4.76
CA ARG A 142 -20.13 -12.78 5.05
C ARG A 142 -20.80 -13.01 3.71
N TYR A 143 -20.69 -14.23 3.21
CA TYR A 143 -21.51 -14.67 2.09
C TYR A 143 -22.97 -14.46 2.48
N PRO A 144 -23.77 -13.75 1.66
CA PRO A 144 -25.20 -13.79 1.81
C PRO A 144 -25.60 -15.26 1.83
N THR A 145 -26.13 -15.73 2.96
CA THR A 145 -26.80 -17.02 2.97
C THR A 145 -28.04 -16.80 2.15
N ASP A 146 -28.05 -17.32 0.94
CA ASP A 146 -29.20 -17.26 0.06
C ASP A 146 -30.38 -17.84 0.84
N ALA A 147 -31.34 -16.99 1.19
CA ALA A 147 -32.52 -17.37 1.92
C ALA A 147 -33.50 -17.99 0.92
N GLY A 148 -33.17 -19.17 0.39
CA GLY A 148 -34.00 -19.75 -0.66
C GLY A 148 -33.55 -21.02 -1.36
N GLU A 149 -32.41 -21.64 -1.02
CA GLU A 149 -32.11 -22.96 -1.59
C GLU A 149 -32.23 -24.05 -0.53
N ASP A 150 -33.37 -24.73 -0.62
CA ASP A 150 -33.66 -26.01 0.00
C ASP A 150 -32.42 -26.92 -0.04
N HIS A 151 -32.23 -27.62 1.08
CA HIS A 151 -31.41 -28.81 1.20
C HIS A 151 -31.40 -29.66 -0.08
N VAL A 152 -30.38 -29.49 -0.92
CA VAL A 152 -29.92 -30.57 -1.78
C VAL A 152 -29.01 -31.40 -0.90
N ASP A 153 -29.62 -32.30 -0.13
CA ASP A 153 -28.92 -33.43 0.45
C ASP A 153 -28.09 -34.07 -0.66
N VAL A 154 -26.78 -34.09 -0.43
CA VAL A 154 -25.83 -34.86 -1.23
C VAL A 154 -26.24 -36.32 -1.14
N ILE A 155 -27.08 -36.77 -2.08
CA ILE A 155 -27.23 -38.18 -2.37
C ILE A 155 -26.02 -38.53 -3.24
N GLU A 156 -24.95 -38.96 -2.56
CA GLU A 156 -24.01 -39.90 -3.16
C GLU A 156 -24.81 -41.14 -3.58
N ASP A 157 -25.14 -41.28 -4.87
CA ASP A 157 -25.29 -42.62 -5.44
C ASP A 157 -25.03 -42.65 -6.96
N GLU A 158 -24.40 -43.73 -7.36
CA GLU A 158 -23.84 -44.03 -8.68
C GLU A 158 -24.89 -44.01 -9.80
N SER A 159 -24.67 -43.20 -10.85
CA SER A 159 -25.02 -43.61 -12.22
C SER A 159 -24.40 -42.70 -13.28
N GLU A 160 -23.25 -43.12 -13.82
CA GLU A 160 -22.89 -42.77 -15.20
C GLU A 160 -23.91 -43.40 -16.17
N SER A 161 -24.76 -42.60 -16.81
CA SER A 161 -25.29 -42.95 -18.14
C SER A 161 -26.05 -41.81 -18.83
N ALA A 162 -25.47 -41.35 -19.93
CA ALA A 162 -26.17 -41.02 -21.17
C ALA A 162 -27.38 -40.08 -21.11
N VAL A 163 -27.18 -38.78 -21.32
CA VAL A 163 -28.15 -38.00 -22.12
C VAL A 163 -27.43 -37.15 -23.17
N LYS A 164 -27.64 -37.61 -24.39
CA LYS A 164 -27.31 -37.05 -25.69
C LYS A 164 -28.18 -35.83 -25.96
N THR A 165 -27.54 -34.79 -26.49
CA THR A 165 -28.05 -33.80 -27.46
C THR A 165 -29.58 -33.77 -27.66
N LEU A 166 -30.26 -32.79 -27.10
CA LEU A 166 -31.50 -32.26 -27.66
C LEU A 166 -31.54 -30.75 -27.48
N ASP A 167 -31.52 -30.11 -28.63
CA ASP A 167 -31.88 -28.74 -28.91
C ASP A 167 -33.37 -28.51 -28.59
N ASP A 168 -33.68 -27.26 -28.25
CA ASP A 168 -34.95 -26.57 -28.50
C ASP A 168 -36.09 -26.53 -27.45
N GLN A 169 -36.51 -25.28 -27.20
CA GLN A 169 -37.80 -24.76 -26.70
C GLN A 169 -38.16 -24.78 -25.20
N GLY A 170 -38.15 -23.57 -24.61
CA GLY A 170 -39.37 -23.01 -24.00
C GLY A 170 -39.29 -22.40 -22.59
N GLY A 171 -39.29 -21.07 -22.51
CA GLY A 171 -40.17 -20.34 -21.58
C GLY A 171 -39.62 -19.80 -20.24
N VAL A 172 -39.30 -18.49 -20.26
CA VAL A 172 -39.60 -17.41 -19.28
C VAL A 172 -39.54 -17.64 -17.75
N ALA A 173 -38.63 -16.89 -17.11
CA ALA A 173 -38.82 -16.03 -15.90
C ALA A 173 -37.44 -15.44 -15.58
N ASP A 174 -37.08 -14.25 -16.06
CA ASP A 174 -37.31 -12.95 -15.42
C ASP A 174 -37.02 -12.94 -13.91
N GLU A 175 -35.81 -12.50 -13.55
CA GLU A 175 -35.52 -11.49 -12.51
C GLU A 175 -34.01 -11.20 -12.49
N PHE A 176 -33.60 -10.20 -13.27
CA PHE A 176 -32.32 -9.51 -13.07
C PHE A 176 -32.55 -8.36 -12.09
N SER A 177 -31.89 -8.39 -10.93
CA SER A 177 -31.65 -7.20 -10.12
C SER A 177 -30.27 -6.67 -10.49
N ASP A 178 -30.27 -5.45 -11.03
CA ASP A 178 -29.10 -4.59 -11.20
C ASP A 178 -28.30 -4.47 -9.89
N ASP A 179 -26.98 -4.63 -9.99
CA ASP A 179 -26.05 -3.70 -9.35
C ASP A 179 -24.73 -3.68 -10.15
N ASP A 180 -24.14 -2.49 -10.26
CA ASP A 180 -22.79 -2.18 -10.77
C ASP A 180 -22.53 -2.07 -12.30
N PHE A 181 -23.23 -1.15 -12.96
CA PHE A 181 -22.61 -0.43 -14.09
C PHE A 181 -22.89 1.08 -14.02
N ILE A 182 -22.00 1.83 -13.36
CA ILE A 182 -21.93 3.29 -13.45
C ILE A 182 -20.61 3.66 -14.13
N GLU A 183 -20.68 4.04 -15.40
CA GLU A 183 -19.76 4.98 -16.04
C GLU A 183 -20.50 5.66 -17.19
N ASP A 184 -21.17 6.79 -16.87
CA ASP A 184 -21.39 7.96 -17.74
C ASP A 184 -22.31 8.97 -17.01
N GLU A 185 -21.81 9.53 -15.89
CA GLU A 185 -22.50 10.55 -15.10
C GLU A 185 -22.15 11.98 -15.57
N ASP A 186 -22.36 12.27 -16.86
CA ASP A 186 -22.25 13.65 -17.39
C ASP A 186 -23.33 13.99 -18.44
N ASN A 187 -24.36 13.16 -18.60
CA ASN A 187 -25.50 13.47 -19.47
C ASN A 187 -26.83 13.01 -18.89
N VAL A 188 -27.08 13.34 -17.62
CA VAL A 188 -28.44 13.28 -17.06
C VAL A 188 -29.13 14.60 -17.39
N PRO A 189 -30.06 14.65 -18.36
CA PRO A 189 -30.84 15.87 -18.59
C PRO A 189 -31.65 16.15 -17.33
N ASP A 190 -31.37 17.30 -16.70
CA ASP A 190 -32.12 17.84 -15.56
C ASP A 190 -33.62 17.76 -15.85
N VAL A 191 -34.31 16.86 -15.13
CA VAL A 191 -35.75 16.63 -15.23
C VAL A 191 -36.55 17.91 -14.93
N ASP A 192 -35.99 18.84 -14.18
CA ASP A 192 -36.58 20.15 -13.91
C ASP A 192 -36.44 21.09 -15.11
N GLY A 193 -35.36 20.95 -15.89
CA GLY A 193 -35.15 21.63 -17.18
C GLY A 193 -36.12 21.17 -18.27
N LEU A 194 -36.40 19.87 -18.34
CA LEU A 194 -37.36 19.30 -19.31
C LEU A 194 -38.81 19.71 -18.98
N ALA A 195 -39.17 19.74 -17.69
CA ALA A 195 -40.47 20.25 -17.23
C ALA A 195 -40.66 21.75 -17.56
N LYS A 196 -39.60 22.55 -17.40
CA LYS A 196 -39.61 23.99 -17.78
C LYS A 196 -39.69 24.20 -19.29
N MET A 197 -39.08 23.32 -20.09
CA MET A 197 -39.14 23.38 -21.55
C MET A 197 -40.51 22.94 -22.09
N ALA A 198 -41.14 21.93 -21.48
CA ALA A 198 -42.51 21.52 -21.77
C ALA A 198 -43.53 22.60 -21.36
N ALA A 199 -43.34 23.24 -20.22
CA ALA A 199 -44.15 24.39 -19.79
C ALA A 199 -43.98 25.59 -20.73
N ALA A 200 -42.75 25.89 -21.18
CA ALA A 200 -42.47 26.97 -22.13
C ALA A 200 -43.06 26.68 -23.53
N ALA A 201 -43.04 25.43 -23.99
CA ALA A 201 -43.68 25.02 -25.24
C ALA A 201 -45.22 25.14 -25.16
N SER A 202 -45.81 24.83 -24.00
CA SER A 202 -47.26 25.03 -23.77
C SER A 202 -47.66 26.50 -23.70
N ALA A 203 -46.77 27.37 -23.20
CA ALA A 203 -46.99 28.82 -23.15
C ALA A 203 -46.80 29.50 -24.52
N ALA A 204 -45.90 28.98 -25.37
CA ALA A 204 -45.66 29.50 -26.72
C ALA A 204 -46.79 29.18 -27.71
N ALA A 205 -47.62 28.18 -27.43
CA ALA A 205 -48.77 27.79 -28.27
C ALA A 205 -50.11 28.47 -27.85
N GLY A 206 -50.12 29.29 -26.80
CA GLY A 206 -51.33 29.84 -26.19
C GLY A 206 -51.51 31.34 -26.40
N GLY A 207 -51.75 31.78 -27.63
CA GLY A 207 -52.23 33.13 -27.92
C GLY A 207 -53.77 33.19 -27.89
N SER A 208 -54.32 33.93 -26.91
CA SER A 208 -55.71 34.46 -26.82
C SER A 208 -56.81 33.56 -26.21
N GLN A 209 -57.01 33.77 -24.91
CA GLN A 209 -58.29 34.05 -24.21
C GLN A 209 -59.50 33.12 -24.48
N GLY A 210 -59.87 32.32 -23.48
CA GLY A 210 -61.20 31.70 -23.40
C GLY A 210 -61.28 30.55 -22.39
N ASP A 211 -61.95 30.82 -21.27
CA ASP A 211 -62.35 29.90 -20.21
C ASP A 211 -63.11 28.67 -20.76
N ALA A 212 -62.51 27.47 -20.67
CA ALA A 212 -63.22 26.19 -20.81
C ALA A 212 -62.39 25.02 -20.23
N VAL A 213 -62.90 24.49 -19.12
CA VAL A 213 -62.60 23.20 -18.48
C VAL A 213 -62.05 22.13 -19.44
N LEU A 214 -60.79 21.73 -19.22
CA LEU A 214 -60.12 20.65 -19.94
C LEU A 214 -60.64 19.29 -19.46
N LYS A 215 -61.41 18.60 -20.30
CA LYS A 215 -61.70 17.16 -20.15
C LYS A 215 -60.44 16.36 -20.52
N PRO A 216 -59.98 15.40 -19.70
CA PRO A 216 -58.89 14.50 -20.06
C PRO A 216 -59.47 13.27 -20.77
N GLU A 217 -59.96 13.43 -21.98
CA GLU A 217 -60.37 12.31 -22.85
C GLU A 217 -59.99 12.62 -24.30
N VAL A 218 -58.69 12.68 -24.56
CA VAL A 218 -58.17 12.34 -25.88
C VAL A 218 -57.36 11.08 -25.66
N ILE A 219 -58.01 9.94 -25.91
CA ILE A 219 -57.36 8.64 -25.96
C ILE A 219 -56.18 8.78 -26.92
N LEU A 220 -54.96 8.51 -26.44
CA LEU A 220 -53.76 8.38 -27.27
C LEU A 220 -53.97 7.19 -28.22
N GLU A 221 -54.59 7.43 -29.38
CA GLU A 221 -54.67 6.46 -30.45
C GLU A 221 -53.33 6.48 -31.20
N SER A 222 -52.58 5.38 -31.11
CA SER A 222 -51.44 5.12 -31.98
C SER A 222 -51.96 5.04 -33.41
N ASN A 223 -51.67 6.06 -34.21
CA ASN A 223 -51.96 6.07 -35.65
C ASN A 223 -50.84 5.36 -36.44
N THR A 224 -50.20 4.37 -35.83
CA THR A 224 -49.04 3.67 -36.41
C THR A 224 -49.54 2.58 -37.34
N ASP A 225 -49.25 2.73 -38.63
CA ASP A 225 -49.63 1.75 -39.64
C ASP A 225 -48.82 0.45 -39.49
N SER A 226 -49.46 -0.70 -39.74
CA SER A 226 -48.82 -2.02 -39.61
C SER A 226 -47.61 -2.16 -40.53
N THR A 227 -47.58 -1.43 -41.65
CA THR A 227 -46.46 -1.47 -42.59
C THR A 227 -45.26 -0.65 -42.11
N GLU A 228 -45.51 0.51 -41.49
CA GLU A 228 -44.47 1.35 -40.87
C GLU A 228 -43.82 0.63 -39.69
N TRP A 229 -44.61 -0.12 -38.90
CA TRP A 229 -44.07 -0.92 -37.81
C TRP A 229 -43.16 -2.04 -38.31
N MET A 230 -43.53 -2.76 -39.38
CA MET A 230 -42.68 -3.81 -39.95
C MET A 230 -41.36 -3.25 -40.51
N LEU A 231 -41.40 -2.09 -41.17
CA LEU A 231 -40.18 -1.45 -41.68
C LEU A 231 -39.25 -1.04 -40.53
N GLU A 232 -39.82 -0.57 -39.42
CA GLU A 232 -39.05 -0.23 -38.24
C GLU A 232 -38.44 -1.48 -37.56
N VAL A 233 -39.18 -2.60 -37.52
CA VAL A 233 -38.66 -3.89 -37.05
C VAL A 233 -37.50 -4.37 -37.93
N GLU A 234 -37.63 -4.35 -39.25
CA GLU A 234 -36.55 -4.73 -40.17
C GLU A 234 -35.33 -3.80 -40.06
N ARG A 235 -35.55 -2.51 -39.79
CA ARG A 235 -34.49 -1.52 -39.56
C ARG A 235 -33.73 -1.78 -38.25
N VAL A 236 -34.43 -2.16 -37.19
CA VAL A 236 -33.87 -2.36 -35.84
C VAL A 236 -33.34 -3.79 -35.64
N GLN A 237 -33.82 -4.77 -36.41
CA GLN A 237 -33.37 -6.17 -36.37
C GLN A 237 -31.84 -6.36 -36.45
N PRO A 238 -31.08 -5.70 -37.35
CA PRO A 238 -29.62 -5.82 -37.36
C PRO A 238 -28.93 -5.15 -36.16
N GLN A 239 -29.59 -4.18 -35.50
CA GLN A 239 -29.08 -3.51 -34.30
C GLN A 239 -29.29 -4.36 -33.04
N LEU A 240 -30.35 -5.16 -33.01
CA LEU A 240 -30.65 -6.14 -31.95
C LEU A 240 -29.87 -7.44 -32.08
N LYS A 241 -29.24 -7.68 -33.24
CA LYS A 241 -28.40 -8.86 -33.45
C LYS A 241 -27.08 -8.68 -32.68
N VAL A 242 -27.13 -9.02 -31.40
CA VAL A 242 -25.94 -9.11 -30.53
C VAL A 242 -25.07 -10.24 -31.08
N VAL A 243 -24.10 -9.88 -31.92
CA VAL A 243 -23.03 -10.79 -32.30
C VAL A 243 -22.12 -10.87 -31.08
N LEU A 244 -22.35 -11.85 -30.22
CA LEU A 244 -21.38 -12.27 -29.22
C LEU A 244 -20.13 -12.71 -30.00
N ARG A 245 -19.22 -11.76 -30.25
CA ARG A 245 -17.87 -12.13 -30.63
C ARG A 245 -17.32 -12.84 -29.40
N ALA A 246 -17.15 -14.16 -29.51
CA ALA A 246 -16.26 -14.90 -28.63
C ALA A 246 -14.84 -14.37 -28.84
N GLU A 247 -14.57 -13.13 -28.42
CA GLU A 247 -13.20 -12.68 -28.25
C GLU A 247 -12.55 -13.63 -27.25
N GLY A 248 -11.32 -14.06 -27.54
CA GLY A 248 -10.55 -15.02 -26.76
C GLY A 248 -10.13 -14.54 -25.36
N LYS A 249 -11.00 -13.80 -24.68
CA LYS A 249 -10.96 -13.46 -23.25
C LYS A 249 -11.83 -14.45 -22.49
N ASP A 250 -11.56 -15.73 -22.69
CA ASP A 250 -12.09 -16.73 -21.78
C ASP A 250 -11.24 -16.64 -20.51
N TRP A 251 -11.80 -16.04 -19.46
CA TRP A 251 -11.15 -15.91 -18.16
C TRP A 251 -10.65 -17.26 -17.63
N ARG A 252 -11.22 -18.37 -18.11
CA ARG A 252 -10.78 -19.74 -17.83
C ARG A 252 -9.37 -20.01 -18.35
N VAL A 253 -9.03 -19.53 -19.56
CA VAL A 253 -7.68 -19.64 -20.13
C VAL A 253 -6.67 -18.81 -19.32
N HIS A 254 -7.08 -17.63 -18.85
CA HIS A 254 -6.25 -16.81 -17.96
C HIS A 254 -6.04 -17.49 -16.60
N LEU A 255 -7.10 -18.08 -16.03
CA LEU A 255 -7.04 -18.82 -14.78
C LEU A 255 -6.14 -20.06 -14.89
N ASP A 256 -6.27 -20.83 -15.97
CA ASP A 256 -5.39 -21.97 -16.25
C ASP A 256 -3.92 -21.52 -16.43
N SER A 257 -3.70 -20.37 -17.06
CA SER A 257 -2.37 -19.77 -17.18
C SER A 257 -1.81 -19.36 -15.81
N MET A 258 -2.63 -18.79 -14.94
CA MET A 258 -2.22 -18.43 -13.57
C MET A 258 -1.83 -19.67 -12.75
N HIS A 259 -2.60 -20.76 -12.83
CA HIS A 259 -2.23 -22.02 -12.18
C HIS A 259 -0.91 -22.59 -12.72
N GLN A 260 -0.67 -22.49 -14.03
CA GLN A 260 0.60 -22.90 -14.64
C GLN A 260 1.77 -22.06 -14.13
N TYR A 261 1.63 -20.73 -14.06
CA TYR A 261 2.66 -19.85 -13.51
C TYR A 261 2.91 -20.13 -12.03
N GLN A 262 1.87 -20.32 -11.23
CA GLN A 262 2.00 -20.67 -9.82
C GLN A 262 2.81 -21.95 -9.64
N LYS A 263 2.54 -22.99 -10.44
CA LYS A 263 3.31 -24.23 -10.42
C LYS A 263 4.77 -24.01 -10.80
N ALA A 264 5.02 -23.28 -11.90
CA ALA A 264 6.37 -22.98 -12.36
C ALA A 264 7.18 -22.17 -11.32
N ILE A 265 6.53 -21.22 -10.65
CA ILE A 265 7.12 -20.44 -9.54
C ILE A 265 7.44 -21.37 -8.37
N GLY A 266 6.53 -22.28 -8.00
CA GLY A 266 6.76 -23.27 -6.94
C GLY A 266 7.97 -24.17 -7.23
N ASP A 267 8.10 -24.65 -8.47
CA ASP A 267 9.23 -25.48 -8.90
C ASP A 267 10.55 -24.68 -8.86
N CYS A 268 10.55 -23.44 -9.36
CA CYS A 268 11.72 -22.55 -9.32
C CYS A 268 12.13 -22.23 -7.87
N TYR A 269 11.16 -21.93 -7.01
CA TYR A 269 11.40 -21.69 -5.59
C TYR A 269 12.03 -22.91 -4.90
N GLY A 270 11.49 -24.12 -5.15
CA GLY A 270 12.05 -25.36 -4.62
C GLY A 270 13.49 -25.61 -5.08
N GLN A 271 13.79 -25.32 -6.34
CA GLN A 271 15.16 -25.41 -6.87
C GLN A 271 16.11 -24.41 -6.20
N VAL A 272 15.72 -23.13 -6.11
CA VAL A 272 16.54 -22.09 -5.46
C VAL A 272 16.77 -22.42 -3.99
N GLN A 273 15.73 -22.87 -3.27
CA GLN A 273 15.85 -23.30 -1.88
C GLN A 273 16.84 -24.46 -1.71
N GLN A 274 16.83 -25.43 -2.64
CA GLN A 274 17.79 -26.53 -2.62
C GLN A 274 19.22 -26.05 -2.87
N GLN A 275 19.43 -25.13 -3.83
CA GLN A 275 20.76 -24.56 -4.08
C GLN A 275 21.28 -23.77 -2.88
N LEU A 276 20.41 -22.99 -2.23
CA LEU A 276 20.77 -22.24 -1.03
C LEU A 276 21.19 -23.16 0.12
N LYS A 277 20.44 -24.25 0.37
CA LYS A 277 20.83 -25.25 1.38
C LYS A 277 22.18 -25.90 1.08
N ARG A 278 22.46 -26.22 -0.19
CA ARG A 278 23.77 -26.76 -0.58
C ARG A 278 24.89 -25.77 -0.30
N MET A 279 24.69 -24.49 -0.62
CA MET A 279 25.67 -23.44 -0.32
C MET A 279 25.88 -23.27 1.19
N GLU A 280 24.80 -23.29 1.98
CA GLU A 280 24.87 -23.25 3.45
C GLU A 280 25.72 -24.40 3.99
N GLU A 281 25.46 -25.63 3.54
CA GLU A 281 26.25 -26.80 3.93
C GLU A 281 27.71 -26.69 3.51
N ASP A 282 28.00 -26.19 2.30
CA ASP A 282 29.36 -26.01 1.80
C ASP A 282 30.13 -24.92 2.57
N ILE A 283 29.46 -23.83 2.93
CA ILE A 283 30.01 -22.79 3.80
C ILE A 283 30.26 -23.37 5.19
N GLY A 284 29.30 -24.12 5.76
CA GLY A 284 29.46 -24.80 7.04
C GLY A 284 30.67 -25.73 7.06
N ARG A 285 30.80 -26.61 6.05
CA ARG A 285 31.97 -27.48 5.87
C ARG A 285 33.27 -26.68 5.76
N SER A 286 33.26 -25.53 5.11
CA SER A 286 34.45 -24.68 4.96
C SER A 286 34.83 -23.97 6.26
N LEU A 287 33.85 -23.50 7.02
CA LEU A 287 34.05 -22.91 8.35
C LEU A 287 34.59 -23.93 9.35
N GLU A 288 34.08 -25.16 9.36
CA GLU A 288 34.61 -26.23 10.21
C GLU A 288 36.08 -26.55 9.86
N LYS A 289 36.41 -26.61 8.57
CA LYS A 289 37.79 -26.78 8.10
C LYS A 289 38.67 -25.61 8.53
N LEU A 290 38.21 -24.37 8.40
CA LEU A 290 38.96 -23.19 8.85
C LEU A 290 39.16 -23.21 10.36
N GLY A 291 38.12 -23.48 11.16
CA GLY A 291 38.22 -23.58 12.61
C GLY A 291 39.15 -24.71 13.06
N SER A 292 39.17 -25.84 12.36
CA SER A 292 40.13 -26.93 12.65
C SER A 292 41.58 -26.51 12.36
N ARG A 293 41.81 -25.79 11.26
CA ARG A 293 43.13 -25.26 10.88
C ARG A 293 43.60 -24.18 11.84
N GLU A 294 42.69 -23.31 12.27
CA GLU A 294 42.98 -22.27 13.26
C GLU A 294 43.34 -22.89 14.60
N LYS A 295 42.56 -23.85 15.11
CA LYS A 295 42.90 -24.60 16.33
C LYS A 295 44.27 -25.27 16.22
N TYR A 296 44.57 -25.88 15.08
CA TYR A 296 45.87 -26.49 14.84
C TYR A 296 47.00 -25.46 14.85
N LEU A 297 46.84 -24.32 14.16
CA LEU A 297 47.84 -23.26 14.12
C LEU A 297 48.05 -22.63 15.51
N ASN A 298 46.96 -22.35 16.24
CA ASN A 298 47.01 -21.86 17.61
C ASN A 298 47.78 -22.83 18.52
N SER A 299 47.54 -24.14 18.40
CA SER A 299 48.28 -25.14 19.20
C SER A 299 49.79 -25.12 18.93
N GLN A 300 50.22 -24.88 17.69
CA GLN A 300 51.64 -24.75 17.35
C GLN A 300 52.24 -23.45 17.88
N VAL A 301 51.53 -22.33 17.72
CA VAL A 301 51.99 -21.00 18.11
C VAL A 301 52.04 -20.86 19.63
N GLU A 302 51.08 -21.45 20.36
CA GLU A 302 51.07 -21.41 21.83
C GLU A 302 52.35 -21.98 22.46
N GLY A 303 52.91 -23.05 21.88
CA GLY A 303 54.18 -23.62 22.33
C GLY A 303 55.32 -22.61 22.22
N ALA A 304 55.49 -22.03 21.04
CA ALA A 304 56.51 -21.01 20.79
C ALA A 304 56.31 -19.74 21.64
N LEU A 305 55.06 -19.32 21.87
CA LEU A 305 54.75 -18.18 22.74
C LEU A 305 55.10 -18.47 24.21
N ARG A 306 54.86 -19.70 24.70
CA ARG A 306 55.28 -20.12 26.05
C ARG A 306 56.80 -20.08 26.20
N GLU A 307 57.52 -20.57 25.21
CA GLU A 307 59.00 -20.53 25.20
C GLU A 307 59.53 -19.09 25.16
N LEU A 308 58.95 -18.22 24.32
CA LEU A 308 59.31 -16.81 24.25
C LEU A 308 59.09 -16.10 25.60
N ARG A 309 57.95 -16.35 26.26
CA ARG A 309 57.66 -15.82 27.60
C ARG A 309 58.67 -16.32 28.62
N ALA A 310 58.96 -17.63 28.65
CA ALA A 310 59.96 -18.19 29.55
C ALA A 310 61.37 -17.61 29.31
N ALA A 311 61.73 -17.35 28.05
CA ALA A 311 63.00 -16.70 27.72
C ALA A 311 63.04 -15.22 28.16
N GLN A 312 61.92 -14.49 28.01
CA GLN A 312 61.79 -13.12 28.50
C GLN A 312 61.90 -13.05 30.04
N ASP A 313 61.26 -13.97 30.76
CA ASP A 313 61.34 -14.04 32.22
C ASP A 313 62.79 -14.31 32.68
N ARG A 314 63.48 -15.27 32.05
CA ARG A 314 64.90 -15.53 32.31
C ARG A 314 65.78 -14.32 32.04
N LEU A 315 65.50 -13.57 30.97
CA LEU A 315 66.22 -12.35 30.63
C LEU A 315 65.95 -11.23 31.66
N ALA A 316 64.70 -11.10 32.13
CA ALA A 316 64.34 -10.18 33.20
C ALA A 316 65.05 -10.54 34.52
N GLU A 317 65.07 -11.81 34.90
CA GLU A 317 65.83 -12.30 36.06
C GLU A 317 67.32 -12.00 35.94
N ALA A 318 67.93 -12.25 34.77
CA ALA A 318 69.35 -11.98 34.54
C ALA A 318 69.66 -10.48 34.61
N ARG A 319 68.79 -9.63 34.03
CA ARG A 319 68.90 -8.16 34.14
C ARG A 319 68.80 -7.71 35.59
N GLU A 320 67.88 -8.28 36.36
CA GLU A 320 67.71 -7.93 37.77
C GLU A 320 68.91 -8.38 38.61
N ARG A 321 69.42 -9.60 38.41
CA ARG A 321 70.68 -10.06 39.03
C ARG A 321 71.86 -9.16 38.67
N TYR A 322 71.95 -8.71 37.42
CA TYR A 322 73.00 -7.77 36.99
C TYR A 322 72.86 -6.40 37.65
N LYS A 323 71.64 -5.84 37.73
CA LYS A 323 71.36 -4.59 38.46
C LYS A 323 71.72 -4.72 39.94
N GLN A 324 71.39 -5.84 40.58
CA GLN A 324 71.76 -6.09 41.98
C GLN A 324 73.28 -6.20 42.17
N ALA A 325 73.98 -6.93 41.30
CA ALA A 325 75.45 -7.07 41.37
C ALA A 325 76.21 -5.76 41.07
N SER A 326 75.74 -4.99 40.09
CA SER A 326 76.30 -3.66 39.76
C SER A 326 75.99 -2.62 40.85
N GLY A 327 74.79 -2.66 41.43
CA GLY A 327 74.40 -1.85 42.58
C GLY A 327 75.22 -2.19 43.83
N ALA A 328 75.46 -3.47 44.10
CA ALA A 328 76.34 -3.95 45.18
C ALA A 328 77.80 -3.51 44.99
N SER A 329 78.32 -3.60 43.75
CA SER A 329 79.68 -3.12 43.44
C SER A 329 79.81 -1.60 43.57
N THR A 330 78.77 -0.84 43.21
CA THR A 330 78.77 0.63 43.31
C THR A 330 78.68 1.09 44.77
N THR A 331 77.86 0.42 45.59
CA THR A 331 77.78 0.70 47.03
C THR A 331 79.04 0.27 47.79
N ALA A 332 79.69 -0.84 47.41
CA ALA A 332 80.98 -1.24 47.95
C ALA A 332 82.14 -0.29 47.55
N ALA A 333 82.16 0.18 46.29
CA ALA A 333 83.12 1.21 45.85
C ALA A 333 82.88 2.56 46.56
N GLY A 334 81.61 2.90 46.82
CA GLY A 334 81.22 4.08 47.58
C GLY A 334 81.61 4.01 49.06
N SER A 335 81.52 2.83 49.70
CA SER A 335 81.93 2.64 51.10
C SER A 335 83.46 2.63 51.25
N CYS A 336 84.21 2.04 50.30
CA CYS A 336 85.66 2.13 50.26
C CYS A 336 86.19 3.56 50.09
N ARG A 337 85.46 4.44 49.37
CA ARG A 337 85.78 5.88 49.29
C ARG A 337 85.42 6.68 50.55
N ARG A 338 84.59 6.13 51.44
CA ARG A 338 84.10 6.77 52.67
C ARG A 338 84.74 6.21 53.94
N SER A 339 85.89 5.55 53.85
CA SER A 339 86.73 5.30 55.04
C SER A 339 87.61 6.53 55.30
N PRO A 340 87.36 7.35 56.33
CA PRO A 340 88.25 8.44 56.68
C PRO A 340 89.52 7.82 57.29
N ARG A 341 90.69 8.07 56.69
CA ARG A 341 91.96 7.90 57.40
C ARG A 341 91.95 8.87 58.58
N SER A 342 91.60 8.39 59.77
CA SER A 342 91.91 9.08 61.02
C SER A 342 93.42 9.05 61.21
N TRP A 343 94.11 10.12 60.83
CA TRP A 343 95.44 10.41 61.32
C TRP A 343 95.29 11.11 62.68
N SER A 344 95.77 10.46 63.74
CA SER A 344 96.01 11.08 65.04
C SER A 344 97.52 11.03 65.30
N GLU A 345 98.02 12.23 65.64
CA GLU A 345 99.36 12.62 66.12
C GLU A 345 100.55 12.60 65.15
#